data_AF-A0A4D9DJD0-F1
#
_entry.id   AF-A0A4D9DJD0-F1
#
_cell.length_a   1.000
_cell.length_b   1.000
_cell.length_c   1.000
_cell.angle_alpha   90.00
_cell.angle_beta   90.00
_cell.angle_gamma   90.00
#
_symmetry.space_group_name_H-M   'P 1'
#
loop_
_entity.id
_entity.type
_entity.pdbx_description
1 polymer ?
#
loop_
_entity_poly.entity_id
_entity_poly.type
_entity_poly.pdbx_seq_one_letter_code
_entity_poly.pdbx_strand_id
1 'polypeptide(L)'
;MLTQVSITRIFERKKNYDLRRLLAGSEKILDRLLNLVESDPGFLLGAVRCLPLPASLRDALGTLLQKAITPNLVFSILVARSLLVTAVQERAVIEECRLEPTDLHLLLNLIGASSAFQAGEIWTPICLPRFNPDGYFYAYISYLDAECTVCLVLLSTDKESFYAVSDCKKRVEEAMRTQGSLQVLSGGLQSPSYGVGQVGVPDLRHFLYKPLDIPENYRQLPQFTSPELEGPYCSEEEQHRLFDLYHYLHSRIHSTSRPLRLIYHVAEKETLLAWVTSKFELYTCFSPLVTKAGAINVLTKLLRWIKKEEDRLFIRYPPKYSTTPNPGKSAKGGRPDGAENGFFAGL
;
A
#
# COMPACT_ATOMS: atom_id res chain seq x y z
N MET A 1 -17.73 7.05 -13.67
CA MET A 1 -16.94 6.36 -12.62
C MET A 1 -17.87 5.75 -11.58
N LEU A 2 -17.36 4.80 -10.80
CA LEU A 2 -18.10 3.99 -9.84
C LEU A 2 -17.78 4.45 -8.41
N THR A 3 -18.74 5.08 -7.73
CA THR A 3 -18.75 5.32 -6.27
C THR A 3 -19.91 4.57 -5.65
N GLN A 4 -19.86 4.34 -4.34
CA GLN A 4 -20.94 3.68 -3.61
C GLN A 4 -22.27 4.43 -3.82
N VAL A 5 -22.29 5.76 -3.67
CA VAL A 5 -23.50 6.58 -3.92
C VAL A 5 -24.02 6.41 -5.34
N SER A 6 -23.12 6.41 -6.34
CA SER A 6 -23.53 6.26 -7.74
C SER A 6 -24.13 4.89 -8.02
N ILE A 7 -23.54 3.83 -7.47
CA ILE A 7 -24.04 2.45 -7.61
C ILE A 7 -25.37 2.28 -6.90
N THR A 8 -25.49 2.74 -5.65
CA THR A 8 -26.74 2.68 -4.88
C THR A 8 -27.87 3.39 -5.62
N ARG A 9 -27.63 4.61 -6.11
CA ARG A 9 -28.63 5.36 -6.89
C ARG A 9 -29.05 4.64 -8.17
N ILE A 10 -28.15 3.92 -8.84
CA ILE A 10 -28.48 3.14 -10.03
C ILE A 10 -29.42 2.00 -9.67
N PHE A 11 -29.13 1.24 -8.60
CA PHE A 11 -29.97 0.11 -8.17
C PHE A 11 -31.32 0.56 -7.60
N GLU A 12 -31.38 1.69 -6.90
CA GLU A 12 -32.64 2.27 -6.42
C GLU A 12 -33.57 2.63 -7.59
N ARG A 13 -33.03 3.19 -8.68
CA ARG A 13 -33.80 3.58 -9.86
C ARG A 13 -34.08 2.41 -10.82
N LYS A 14 -33.14 1.47 -10.92
CA LYS A 14 -33.16 0.34 -11.86
C LYS A 14 -32.68 -0.92 -11.16
N LYS A 15 -33.58 -1.61 -10.47
CA LYS A 15 -33.27 -2.84 -9.73
C LYS A 15 -32.69 -3.97 -10.60
N ASN A 16 -33.05 -4.01 -11.89
CA ASN A 16 -32.59 -5.03 -12.85
C ASN A 16 -31.39 -4.56 -13.71
N TYR A 17 -30.64 -3.55 -13.26
CA TYR A 17 -29.49 -3.05 -14.01
C TYR A 17 -28.32 -4.04 -13.98
N ASP A 18 -27.77 -4.36 -15.15
CA ASP A 18 -26.61 -5.23 -15.28
C ASP A 18 -25.30 -4.45 -15.08
N LEU A 19 -24.61 -4.68 -13.96
CA LEU A 19 -23.34 -4.03 -13.61
C LEU A 19 -22.22 -4.31 -14.60
N ARG A 20 -22.25 -5.43 -15.35
CA ARG A 20 -21.21 -5.76 -16.34
C ARG A 20 -21.06 -4.65 -17.38
N ARG A 21 -22.14 -3.92 -17.66
CA ARG A 21 -22.12 -2.77 -18.58
C ARG A 21 -21.27 -1.60 -18.08
N LEU A 22 -21.11 -1.43 -16.77
CA LEU A 22 -20.24 -0.41 -16.17
C LEU A 22 -18.80 -0.89 -16.02
N LEU A 23 -18.58 -2.21 -16.02
CA LEU A 23 -17.27 -2.83 -15.93
C LEU A 23 -16.67 -3.14 -17.31
N ALA A 24 -17.44 -3.00 -18.38
CA ALA A 24 -16.95 -3.17 -19.74
C ALA A 24 -15.75 -2.24 -20.00
N GLY A 25 -14.64 -2.80 -20.49
CA GLY A 25 -13.37 -2.09 -20.70
C GLY A 25 -12.42 -2.13 -19.49
N SER A 26 -12.83 -2.71 -18.36
CA SER A 26 -11.98 -2.89 -17.17
C SER A 26 -11.39 -4.30 -17.04
N GLU A 27 -11.59 -5.17 -18.03
CA GLU A 27 -11.20 -6.58 -18.00
C GLU A 27 -9.71 -6.73 -17.71
N LYS A 28 -8.86 -5.99 -18.41
CA LYS A 28 -7.39 -6.02 -18.17
C LYS A 28 -7.00 -5.63 -16.75
N ILE A 29 -7.73 -4.70 -16.14
CA ILE A 29 -7.49 -4.25 -14.76
C ILE A 29 -7.91 -5.34 -13.78
N LEU A 30 -9.05 -5.99 -14.02
CA LEU A 30 -9.58 -7.07 -13.20
C LEU A 30 -8.71 -8.33 -13.31
N ASP A 31 -8.34 -8.75 -14.51
CA ASP A 31 -7.50 -9.91 -14.76
C ASP A 31 -6.13 -9.75 -14.10
N ARG A 32 -5.53 -8.55 -14.19
CA ARG A 32 -4.29 -8.25 -13.48
C ARG A 32 -4.47 -8.33 -11.97
N LEU A 33 -5.58 -7.83 -11.42
CA LEU A 33 -5.85 -7.90 -9.99
C LEU A 33 -5.97 -9.35 -9.51
N LEU A 34 -6.64 -10.21 -10.28
CA LEU A 34 -6.78 -11.64 -9.96
C LEU A 34 -5.41 -12.33 -9.91
N ASN A 35 -4.57 -12.11 -10.92
CA ASN A 35 -3.20 -12.65 -10.94
C ASN A 35 -2.35 -12.14 -9.77
N LEU A 36 -2.53 -10.87 -9.38
CA LEU A 36 -1.82 -10.29 -8.23
C LEU A 36 -2.29 -10.87 -6.90
N VAL A 37 -3.57 -11.21 -6.74
CA VAL A 37 -4.09 -11.81 -5.50
C VAL A 37 -3.47 -13.19 -5.23
N GLU A 38 -3.13 -13.94 -6.29
CA GLU A 38 -2.51 -15.27 -6.19
C GLU A 38 -0.99 -15.20 -5.93
N SER A 39 -0.32 -14.13 -6.40
CA SER A 39 1.15 -14.03 -6.42
C SER A 39 1.74 -13.00 -5.45
N ASP A 40 0.96 -12.00 -5.03
CA ASP A 40 1.42 -10.94 -4.12
C ASP A 40 0.91 -11.17 -2.68
N PRO A 41 1.81 -11.47 -1.73
CA PRO A 41 1.44 -11.69 -0.34
C PRO A 41 0.86 -10.44 0.35
N GLY A 42 0.97 -9.26 -0.26
CA GLY A 42 0.33 -8.05 0.25
C GLY A 42 -1.19 -8.16 0.37
N PHE A 43 -1.84 -8.85 -0.57
CA PHE A 43 -3.29 -9.09 -0.50
C PHE A 43 -3.65 -10.05 0.62
N LEU A 44 -2.86 -11.12 0.79
CA LEU A 44 -3.02 -12.08 1.88
C LEU A 44 -2.88 -11.40 3.24
N LEU A 45 -1.85 -10.58 3.41
CA LEU A 45 -1.51 -9.94 4.67
C LEU A 45 -2.32 -8.67 4.95
N GLY A 46 -3.03 -8.14 3.96
CA GLY A 46 -3.68 -6.82 4.04
C GLY A 46 -2.67 -5.72 4.37
N ALA A 47 -1.52 -5.72 3.69
CA ALA A 47 -0.41 -4.81 3.94
C ALA A 47 0.34 -4.52 2.63
N VAL A 48 1.11 -3.44 2.60
CA VAL A 48 1.84 -3.02 1.39
C VAL A 48 3.34 -3.27 1.51
N ARG A 49 3.99 -3.57 0.38
CA ARG A 49 5.44 -3.76 0.34
C ARG A 49 6.14 -2.43 0.10
N CYS A 50 7.10 -2.11 0.95
CA CYS A 50 7.96 -0.95 0.76
C CYS A 50 9.24 -1.34 0.04
N LEU A 51 9.79 -0.40 -0.72
CA LEU A 51 11.14 -0.54 -1.25
C LEU A 51 12.12 -0.45 -0.06
N PRO A 52 13.04 -1.41 0.09
CA PRO A 52 14.13 -1.27 1.06
C PRO A 52 15.12 -0.20 0.60
N LEU A 53 15.24 0.87 1.36
CA LEU A 53 16.16 1.96 1.07
C LEU A 53 16.68 2.60 2.37
N PRO A 54 17.89 3.19 2.37
CA PRO A 54 18.43 3.88 3.53
C PRO A 54 17.47 4.97 4.02
N ALA A 55 17.33 5.09 5.35
CA ALA A 55 16.45 6.07 5.98
C ALA A 55 16.73 7.50 5.50
N SER A 56 18.00 7.87 5.38
CA SER A 56 18.43 9.19 4.89
C SER A 56 17.90 9.52 3.49
N LEU A 57 17.92 8.56 2.58
CA LEU A 57 17.36 8.73 1.23
C LEU A 57 15.83 8.85 1.30
N ARG A 58 15.18 8.02 2.12
CA ARG A 58 13.72 8.06 2.29
C ARG A 58 13.26 9.40 2.85
N ASP A 59 13.96 9.92 3.85
CA ASP A 59 13.65 11.18 4.52
C ASP A 59 13.88 12.38 3.58
N ALA A 60 14.95 12.34 2.78
CA ALA A 60 15.20 13.35 1.75
C ALA A 60 14.06 13.39 0.72
N LEU A 61 13.62 12.23 0.22
CA LEU A 61 12.48 12.12 -0.71
C LEU A 61 11.17 12.57 -0.07
N GLY A 62 10.92 12.19 1.19
CA GLY A 62 9.74 12.63 1.95
C GLY A 62 9.71 14.15 2.13
N THR A 63 10.85 14.76 2.48
CA THR A 63 11.00 16.22 2.63
C THR A 63 10.79 16.95 1.30
N LEU A 64 11.25 16.37 0.19
CA LEU A 64 11.08 16.92 -1.14
C LEU A 64 9.60 16.95 -1.52
N LEU A 65 8.87 15.85 -1.32
CA LEU A 65 7.44 15.78 -1.55
C LEU A 65 6.65 16.73 -0.62
N GLN A 66 7.05 16.90 0.65
CA GLN A 66 6.45 17.88 1.56
C GLN A 66 6.56 19.34 1.09
N LYS A 67 7.62 19.67 0.33
CA LYS A 67 7.82 21.01 -0.23
C LYS A 67 7.06 21.22 -1.53
N ALA A 68 6.80 20.15 -2.28
CA ALA A 68 6.12 20.17 -3.57
C ALA A 68 4.60 19.98 -3.42
N ILE A 69 3.96 20.89 -2.69
CA ILE A 69 2.51 20.85 -2.43
C ILE A 69 1.75 21.94 -3.20
N THR A 70 0.44 21.74 -3.34
CA THR A 70 -0.55 22.68 -3.91
C THR A 70 -1.85 22.60 -3.09
N PRO A 71 -2.71 23.63 -3.07
CA PRO A 71 -4.04 23.52 -2.46
C PRO A 71 -4.83 22.33 -3.01
N ASN A 72 -5.69 21.74 -2.18
CA ASN A 72 -6.53 20.58 -2.51
C ASN A 72 -5.76 19.28 -2.85
N LEU A 73 -4.44 19.25 -2.66
CA LEU A 73 -3.65 18.02 -2.74
C LEU A 73 -3.81 17.24 -1.44
N VAL A 74 -4.20 15.98 -1.54
CA VAL A 74 -4.49 15.08 -0.42
C VAL A 74 -3.31 14.16 -0.14
N PHE A 75 -2.77 13.55 -1.19
CA PHE A 75 -1.68 12.59 -1.13
C PHE A 75 -0.63 12.85 -2.20
N SER A 76 0.63 12.64 -1.82
CA SER A 76 1.75 12.49 -2.74
C SER A 76 2.42 11.15 -2.48
N ILE A 77 2.34 10.22 -3.42
CA ILE A 77 2.80 8.85 -3.27
C ILE A 77 3.89 8.61 -4.31
N LEU A 78 5.08 8.21 -3.85
CA LEU A 78 6.19 7.83 -4.71
C LEU A 78 6.34 6.31 -4.69
N VAL A 79 6.34 5.72 -5.89
CA VAL A 79 6.32 4.27 -6.10
C VAL A 79 7.47 3.91 -7.04
N ALA A 80 8.11 2.77 -6.79
CA ALA A 80 9.16 2.21 -7.64
C ALA A 80 8.84 0.74 -7.95
N ARG A 81 8.60 0.39 -9.23
CA ARG A 81 8.16 -0.97 -9.67
C ARG A 81 7.06 -1.58 -8.80
N SER A 82 6.00 -0.80 -8.52
CA SER A 82 4.89 -1.17 -7.62
C SER A 82 5.24 -1.31 -6.13
N LEU A 83 6.46 -0.97 -5.71
CA LEU A 83 6.87 -0.90 -4.30
C LEU A 83 6.74 0.53 -3.79
N LEU A 84 6.24 0.70 -2.58
CA LEU A 84 6.10 2.03 -1.97
C LEU A 84 7.47 2.56 -1.53
N VAL A 85 7.87 3.73 -2.04
CA VAL A 85 9.12 4.40 -1.62
C VAL A 85 8.85 5.28 -0.41
N THR A 86 7.89 6.19 -0.55
CA THR A 86 7.41 7.08 0.51
C THR A 86 6.04 7.64 0.12
N ALA A 87 5.26 8.07 1.10
CA ALA A 87 4.00 8.77 0.89
C ALA A 87 3.89 9.94 1.85
N VAL A 88 3.41 11.07 1.34
CA VAL A 88 3.10 12.26 2.12
C VAL A 88 1.61 12.52 2.06
N GLN A 89 1.04 12.87 3.20
CA GLN A 89 -0.39 13.13 3.33
C GLN A 89 -0.65 14.48 4.00
N GLU A 90 -1.74 15.12 3.59
CA GLU A 90 -2.23 16.34 4.21
C GLU A 90 -2.80 16.08 5.62
N ARG A 91 -2.34 16.84 6.61
CA ARG A 91 -2.65 16.63 8.03
C ARG A 91 -4.13 16.72 8.36
N ALA A 92 -4.85 17.69 7.78
CA ALA A 92 -6.28 17.88 8.03
C ALA A 92 -7.10 16.65 7.59
N VAL A 93 -6.65 15.98 6.54
CA VAL A 93 -7.30 14.78 6.00
C VAL A 93 -7.02 13.55 6.87
N ILE A 94 -5.85 13.48 7.51
CA ILE A 94 -5.45 12.36 8.38
C ILE A 94 -6.35 12.24 9.60
N GLU A 95 -6.88 13.34 10.14
CA GLU A 95 -7.72 13.31 11.34
C GLU A 95 -9.02 12.54 11.09
N GLU A 96 -9.55 12.63 9.86
CA GLU A 96 -10.83 12.02 9.46
C GLU A 96 -10.67 10.65 8.79
N CYS A 97 -9.66 10.42 7.92
CA CYS A 97 -9.51 9.17 7.15
C CYS A 97 -8.04 8.70 6.99
N ARG A 98 -7.81 7.38 6.95
CA ARG A 98 -6.50 6.73 6.71
C ARG A 98 -6.52 5.98 5.37
N LEU A 99 -5.45 6.10 4.60
CA LEU A 99 -5.27 5.29 3.40
C LEU A 99 -5.11 3.82 3.81
N GLU A 100 -5.97 2.95 3.29
CA GLU A 100 -5.92 1.51 3.55
C GLU A 100 -5.11 0.77 2.47
N PRO A 101 -4.48 -0.38 2.79
CA PRO A 101 -3.71 -1.17 1.82
C PRO A 101 -4.50 -1.55 0.57
N THR A 102 -5.78 -1.88 0.74
CA THR A 102 -6.68 -2.21 -0.38
C THR A 102 -6.77 -1.07 -1.39
N ASP A 103 -6.88 0.17 -0.92
CA ASP A 103 -6.98 1.34 -1.80
C ASP A 103 -5.66 1.61 -2.53
N LEU A 104 -4.52 1.43 -1.85
CA LEU A 104 -3.22 1.53 -2.51
C LEU A 104 -3.01 0.40 -3.54
N HIS A 105 -3.40 -0.83 -3.23
CA HIS A 105 -3.33 -1.94 -4.19
C HIS A 105 -4.19 -1.68 -5.43
N LEU A 106 -5.38 -1.11 -5.28
CA LEU A 106 -6.20 -0.72 -6.43
C LEU A 106 -5.51 0.34 -7.30
N LEU A 107 -4.87 1.33 -6.66
CA LEU A 107 -4.12 2.38 -7.35
C LEU A 107 -2.91 1.80 -8.11
N LEU A 108 -2.10 0.95 -7.45
CA LEU A 108 -0.96 0.26 -8.08
C LEU A 108 -1.40 -0.71 -9.18
N ASN A 109 -2.56 -1.36 -8.98
CA ASN A 109 -3.15 -2.23 -9.99
C ASN A 109 -3.53 -1.43 -11.25
N LEU A 110 -4.20 -0.29 -11.07
CA LEU A 110 -4.53 0.64 -12.15
C LEU A 110 -3.25 1.08 -12.88
N ILE A 111 -2.22 1.48 -12.13
CA ILE A 111 -0.95 1.99 -12.69
C ILE A 111 -0.27 0.96 -13.60
N GLY A 112 -0.16 -0.29 -13.15
CA GLY A 112 0.51 -1.32 -13.94
C GLY A 112 -0.39 -2.05 -14.96
N ALA A 113 -1.72 -1.91 -14.90
CA ALA A 113 -2.61 -2.47 -15.92
C ALA A 113 -2.64 -1.62 -17.20
N SER A 114 -2.41 -0.31 -17.09
CA SER A 114 -2.52 0.62 -18.22
C SER A 114 -1.15 0.99 -18.79
N SER A 115 -0.85 0.47 -19.99
CA SER A 115 0.35 0.88 -20.75
C SER A 115 0.27 2.34 -21.23
N ALA A 116 -0.94 2.91 -21.28
CA ALA A 116 -1.13 4.33 -21.58
C ALA A 116 -0.40 5.24 -20.58
N PHE A 117 -0.09 4.71 -19.39
CA PHE A 117 0.61 5.46 -18.36
C PHE A 117 2.10 5.63 -18.60
N GLN A 118 2.68 4.86 -19.52
CA GLN A 118 4.09 4.97 -19.90
C GLN A 118 4.35 6.14 -20.87
N ALA A 119 3.30 6.70 -21.49
CA ALA A 119 3.42 7.66 -22.58
C ALA A 119 3.19 9.13 -22.18
N GLY A 120 3.07 9.47 -20.89
CA GLY A 120 2.93 10.86 -20.46
C GLY A 120 2.35 11.07 -19.06
N GLU A 121 1.72 12.23 -18.87
CA GLU A 121 1.03 12.62 -17.64
C GLU A 121 -0.45 12.24 -17.75
N ILE A 122 -0.99 11.56 -16.75
CA ILE A 122 -2.40 11.18 -16.72
C ILE A 122 -3.11 11.94 -15.64
N TRP A 123 -4.30 12.43 -15.98
CA TRP A 123 -5.26 13.00 -15.05
C TRP A 123 -6.54 12.21 -15.14
N THR A 124 -6.75 11.30 -14.19
CA THR A 124 -7.92 10.43 -14.18
C THR A 124 -8.65 10.49 -12.85
N PRO A 125 -9.97 10.59 -12.85
CA PRO A 125 -10.75 10.45 -11.64
C PRO A 125 -10.74 9.00 -11.15
N ILE A 126 -10.55 8.82 -9.84
CA ILE A 126 -10.54 7.54 -9.16
C ILE A 126 -11.44 7.58 -7.93
N CYS A 127 -11.90 6.41 -7.50
CA CYS A 127 -12.56 6.21 -6.22
C CYS A 127 -11.64 5.38 -5.33
N LEU A 128 -11.53 5.74 -4.05
CA LEU A 128 -10.80 4.98 -3.03
C LEU A 128 -11.84 4.43 -2.04
N PRO A 129 -12.34 3.20 -2.24
CA PRO A 129 -13.52 2.70 -1.55
C PRO A 129 -13.39 2.64 -0.02
N ARG A 130 -12.19 2.39 0.52
CA ARG A 130 -11.98 2.31 1.97
C ARG A 130 -11.71 3.67 2.59
N PHE A 131 -11.18 4.60 1.81
CA PHE A 131 -10.84 5.95 2.23
C PHE A 131 -12.05 6.89 2.21
N ASN A 132 -12.75 6.95 1.07
CA ASN A 132 -14.01 7.69 0.91
C ASN A 132 -14.82 7.06 -0.23
N PRO A 133 -15.81 6.20 0.08
CA PRO A 133 -16.61 5.50 -0.93
C PRO A 133 -17.59 6.41 -1.69
N ASP A 134 -17.85 7.61 -1.18
CA ASP A 134 -18.86 8.53 -1.70
C ASP A 134 -18.27 9.60 -2.64
N GLY A 135 -16.95 9.80 -2.58
CA GLY A 135 -16.23 10.84 -3.31
C GLY A 135 -15.37 10.32 -4.46
N TYR A 136 -15.00 11.24 -5.35
CA TYR A 136 -13.93 11.01 -6.33
C TYR A 136 -12.71 11.85 -5.97
N PHE A 137 -11.55 11.27 -6.21
CA PHE A 137 -10.28 11.98 -6.27
C PHE A 137 -9.83 12.07 -7.70
N TYR A 138 -9.02 13.05 -8.02
CA TYR A 138 -8.35 13.14 -9.30
C TYR A 138 -6.90 12.73 -9.11
N ALA A 139 -6.54 11.60 -9.72
CA ALA A 139 -5.20 11.05 -9.68
C ALA A 139 -4.40 11.59 -10.85
N TYR A 140 -3.33 12.30 -10.50
CA TYR A 140 -2.25 12.63 -11.42
C TYR A 140 -1.18 11.55 -11.32
N ILE A 141 -0.89 10.88 -12.43
CA ILE A 141 0.06 9.76 -12.50
C ILE A 141 1.10 10.09 -13.55
N SER A 142 2.38 10.04 -13.18
CA SER A 142 3.49 10.30 -14.10
C SER A 142 4.75 9.52 -13.70
N TYR A 143 5.42 8.92 -14.68
CA TYR A 143 6.76 8.35 -14.47
C TYR A 143 7.82 9.45 -14.49
N LEU A 144 8.82 9.31 -13.62
CA LEU A 144 9.90 10.28 -13.45
C LEU A 144 11.17 9.90 -14.22
N ASP A 145 11.24 8.67 -14.72
CA ASP A 145 12.37 8.10 -15.45
C ASP A 145 11.95 7.49 -16.80
N ALA A 146 12.90 7.42 -17.73
CA ALA A 146 12.65 6.88 -19.07
C ALA A 146 12.33 5.38 -19.08
N GLU A 147 12.85 4.63 -18.09
CA GLU A 147 12.61 3.19 -17.93
C GLU A 147 11.23 2.89 -17.30
N CYS A 148 10.43 3.92 -16.97
CA CYS A 148 9.13 3.80 -16.31
C CYS A 148 9.19 2.96 -15.02
N THR A 149 10.26 3.11 -14.23
CA THR A 149 10.43 2.38 -12.98
C THR A 149 9.95 3.17 -11.77
N VAL A 150 10.08 4.50 -11.78
CA VAL A 150 9.72 5.39 -10.68
C VAL A 150 8.49 6.21 -11.08
N CYS A 151 7.41 6.04 -10.34
CA CYS A 151 6.12 6.68 -10.59
C CYS A 151 5.75 7.62 -9.43
N LEU A 152 5.34 8.83 -9.78
CA LEU A 152 4.74 9.79 -8.86
C LEU A 152 3.23 9.80 -9.05
N VAL A 153 2.52 9.65 -7.93
CA VAL A 153 1.05 9.71 -7.89
C VAL A 153 0.62 10.82 -6.95
N LEU A 154 -0.10 11.80 -7.48
CA LEU A 154 -0.61 12.94 -6.72
C LEU A 154 -2.14 12.90 -6.74
N LEU A 155 -2.78 12.89 -5.58
CA LEU A 155 -4.24 12.81 -5.47
C LEU A 155 -4.81 14.14 -5.03
N SER A 156 -5.72 14.72 -5.81
CA SER A 156 -6.43 15.96 -5.47
C SER A 156 -7.93 15.76 -5.34
N THR A 157 -8.59 16.60 -4.54
CA THR A 157 -10.07 16.69 -4.49
C THR A 157 -10.65 17.60 -5.57
N ASP A 158 -9.82 18.38 -6.26
CA ASP A 158 -10.26 19.37 -7.25
C ASP A 158 -9.91 18.94 -8.68
N LYS A 159 -10.91 18.99 -9.56
CA LYS A 159 -10.80 18.60 -10.97
C LYS A 159 -9.91 19.54 -11.78
N GLU A 160 -9.92 20.82 -11.42
CA GLU A 160 -9.27 21.88 -12.20
C GLU A 160 -7.81 22.11 -11.74
N SER A 161 -7.34 21.34 -10.75
CA SER A 161 -6.00 21.46 -10.18
C SER A 161 -4.88 20.79 -11.02
N PHE A 162 -5.18 20.34 -12.26
CA PHE A 162 -4.21 19.65 -13.13
C PHE A 162 -2.88 20.40 -13.27
N TYR A 163 -2.92 21.69 -13.64
CA TYR A 163 -1.71 22.47 -13.88
C TYR A 163 -0.89 22.67 -12.60
N ALA A 164 -1.56 22.94 -11.49
CA ALA A 164 -0.90 23.13 -10.20
C ALA A 164 -0.21 21.84 -9.71
N VAL A 165 -0.83 20.69 -9.96
CA VAL A 165 -0.27 19.36 -9.66
C VAL A 165 0.88 19.00 -10.61
N SER A 166 0.77 19.34 -11.91
CA SER A 166 1.87 19.18 -12.89
C SER A 166 3.10 20.00 -12.50
N ASP A 167 2.91 21.24 -12.02
CA ASP A 167 4.03 22.05 -11.51
C ASP A 167 4.64 21.48 -10.23
N CYS A 168 3.87 20.81 -9.37
CA CYS A 168 4.41 20.04 -8.26
C CYS A 168 5.30 18.89 -8.78
N LYS A 169 4.84 18.14 -9.79
CA LYS A 169 5.63 17.07 -10.41
C LYS A 169 6.95 17.59 -10.99
N LYS A 170 6.94 18.72 -11.71
CA LYS A 170 8.17 19.32 -12.28
C LYS A 170 9.19 19.66 -11.19
N ARG A 171 8.74 20.28 -10.08
CA ARG A 171 9.59 20.58 -8.93
C ARG A 171 10.18 19.32 -8.30
N VAL A 172 9.35 18.26 -8.17
CA VAL A 172 9.80 16.97 -7.64
C VAL A 172 10.87 16.36 -8.54
N GLU A 173 10.60 16.31 -9.85
CA GLU A 173 11.48 15.71 -10.84
C GLU A 173 12.83 16.44 -10.93
N GLU A 174 12.82 17.77 -11.02
CA GLU A 174 14.04 18.58 -11.08
C GLU A 174 14.89 18.43 -9.81
N ALA A 175 14.25 18.44 -8.63
CA ALA A 175 14.94 18.24 -7.37
C ALA A 175 15.52 16.81 -7.25
N MET A 176 14.79 15.78 -7.68
CA MET A 176 15.28 14.40 -7.68
C MET A 176 16.44 14.19 -8.65
N ARG A 177 16.41 14.86 -9.82
CA ARG A 177 17.53 14.84 -10.79
C ARG A 177 18.75 15.56 -10.24
N THR A 178 18.58 16.71 -9.60
CA THR A 178 19.68 17.51 -9.02
C THR A 178 20.36 16.78 -7.86
N GLN A 179 19.59 16.08 -7.03
CA GLN A 179 20.10 15.31 -5.89
C GLN A 179 20.71 13.95 -6.28
N GLY A 180 20.55 13.51 -7.54
CA GLY A 180 20.97 12.17 -7.97
C GLY A 180 20.06 11.03 -7.46
N SER A 181 18.98 11.35 -6.74
CA SER A 181 18.10 10.37 -6.10
C SER A 181 17.37 9.48 -7.12
N LEU A 182 17.06 10.01 -8.30
CA LEU A 182 16.41 9.24 -9.36
C LEU A 182 17.32 8.11 -9.87
N GLN A 183 18.59 8.41 -10.13
CA GLN A 183 19.58 7.43 -10.60
C GLN A 183 19.88 6.38 -9.52
N VAL A 184 19.93 6.78 -8.25
CA VAL A 184 20.10 5.85 -7.12
C VAL A 184 18.91 4.90 -7.02
N LEU A 185 17.68 5.40 -7.17
CA LEU A 185 16.48 4.55 -7.18
C LEU A 185 16.47 3.60 -8.38
N SER A 186 16.62 4.12 -9.60
CA SER A 186 16.62 3.29 -10.81
C SER A 186 17.74 2.26 -10.82
N GLY A 187 18.96 2.64 -10.39
CA GLY A 187 20.09 1.72 -10.25
C GLY A 187 19.89 0.68 -9.16
N GLY A 188 19.32 1.08 -8.02
CA GLY A 188 18.97 0.16 -6.92
C GLY A 188 17.93 -0.89 -7.33
N LEU A 189 17.04 -0.54 -8.26
CA LEU A 189 16.04 -1.48 -8.80
C LEU A 189 16.65 -2.50 -9.76
N GLN A 190 17.84 -2.27 -10.32
CA GLN A 190 18.49 -3.27 -11.19
C GLN A 190 19.08 -4.45 -10.40
N SER A 191 19.27 -4.29 -9.09
CA SER A 191 19.75 -5.35 -8.20
C SER A 191 18.63 -5.91 -7.34
N PRO A 192 18.73 -7.19 -6.94
CA PRO A 192 17.76 -7.79 -6.03
C PRO A 192 17.75 -7.03 -4.71
N SER A 193 16.55 -6.70 -4.22
CA SER A 193 16.29 -5.88 -3.03
C SER A 193 17.05 -6.40 -1.79
N TYR A 194 16.73 -7.62 -1.38
CA TYR A 194 17.55 -8.40 -0.47
C TYR A 194 17.19 -9.87 -0.57
N GLY A 195 18.23 -10.70 -0.50
CA GLY A 195 18.12 -12.14 -0.46
C GLY A 195 17.96 -12.70 0.94
N VAL A 196 17.53 -13.95 1.06
CA VAL A 196 17.48 -14.65 2.34
C VAL A 196 18.87 -14.84 2.92
N GLY A 197 19.88 -14.99 2.06
CA GLY A 197 21.29 -15.08 2.46
C GLY A 197 21.77 -13.87 3.29
N GLN A 198 21.20 -12.67 3.10
CA GLN A 198 21.57 -11.48 3.87
C GLN A 198 21.15 -11.56 5.35
N VAL A 199 20.16 -12.40 5.69
CA VAL A 199 19.77 -12.66 7.08
C VAL A 199 20.86 -13.46 7.81
N GLY A 200 21.69 -14.21 7.07
CA GLY A 200 22.81 -14.99 7.62
C GLY A 200 22.37 -16.20 8.42
N VAL A 201 21.21 -16.78 8.10
CA VAL A 201 20.67 -17.95 8.79
C VAL A 201 20.60 -19.14 7.83
N PRO A 202 21.33 -20.23 8.10
CA PRO A 202 21.21 -21.45 7.31
C PRO A 202 19.80 -22.03 7.44
N ASP A 203 19.36 -22.77 6.42
CA ASP A 203 18.06 -23.45 6.32
C ASP A 203 16.81 -22.58 6.11
N LEU A 204 16.87 -21.27 6.35
CA LEU A 204 15.78 -20.36 5.96
C LEU A 204 15.77 -20.24 4.43
N ARG A 205 14.61 -20.50 3.81
CA ARG A 205 14.44 -20.38 2.36
C ARG A 205 13.59 -19.20 1.93
N HIS A 206 12.60 -18.81 2.74
CA HIS A 206 11.76 -17.65 2.49
C HIS A 206 11.00 -17.22 3.76
N PHE A 207 10.57 -15.97 3.84
CA PHE A 207 9.71 -15.49 4.93
C PHE A 207 8.83 -14.31 4.53
N LEU A 208 7.71 -14.15 5.22
CA LEU A 208 6.84 -12.98 5.18
C LEU A 208 6.75 -12.41 6.58
N TYR A 209 7.11 -11.15 6.77
CA TYR A 209 7.01 -10.47 8.07
C TYR A 209 6.20 -9.19 7.97
N LYS A 210 5.21 -9.06 8.84
CA LYS A 210 4.32 -7.92 8.97
C LYS A 210 4.39 -7.39 10.41
N PRO A 211 4.95 -6.20 10.65
CA PRO A 211 4.85 -5.56 11.96
C PRO A 211 3.39 -5.19 12.28
N LEU A 212 3.00 -5.42 13.53
CA LEU A 212 1.71 -5.04 14.10
C LEU A 212 1.87 -4.02 15.23
N ASP A 213 3.09 -3.79 15.72
CA ASP A 213 3.44 -2.82 16.75
C ASP A 213 3.55 -1.38 16.23
N ILE A 214 2.66 -1.00 15.31
CA ILE A 214 2.62 0.35 14.74
C ILE A 214 1.86 1.26 15.72
N PRO A 215 2.49 2.31 16.27
CA PRO A 215 1.80 3.21 17.18
C PRO A 215 0.65 3.93 16.46
N GLU A 216 -0.56 3.88 17.04
CA GLU A 216 -1.79 4.40 16.42
C GLU A 216 -1.70 5.90 16.07
N ASN A 217 -0.92 6.67 16.84
CA ASN A 217 -0.70 8.09 16.63
C ASN A 217 -0.05 8.42 15.27
N TYR A 218 0.68 7.48 14.66
CA TYR A 218 1.29 7.70 13.36
C TYR A 218 0.37 7.33 12.19
N ARG A 219 -0.75 6.61 12.42
CA ARG A 219 -1.72 6.16 11.40
C ARG A 219 -1.05 5.61 10.12
N GLN A 220 0.07 4.90 10.26
CA GLN A 220 0.90 4.47 9.12
C GLN A 220 0.20 3.38 8.35
N LEU A 221 0.31 3.35 7.03
CA LEU A 221 -0.18 2.24 6.23
C LEU A 221 0.43 0.91 6.73
N PRO A 222 -0.36 -0.17 6.95
CA PRO A 222 0.18 -1.49 7.27
C PRO A 222 1.17 -1.92 6.20
N GLN A 223 2.35 -2.34 6.63
CA GLN A 223 3.45 -2.72 5.74
C GLN A 223 3.87 -4.16 6.01
N PHE A 224 4.51 -4.78 5.04
CA PHE A 224 5.18 -6.06 5.22
C PHE A 224 6.49 -6.08 4.43
N THR A 225 7.32 -7.06 4.76
CA THR A 225 8.58 -7.29 4.08
C THR A 225 8.74 -8.77 3.75
N SER A 226 9.38 -9.03 2.62
CA SER A 226 9.62 -10.34 2.04
C SER A 226 10.94 -10.28 1.28
N PRO A 227 11.83 -11.27 1.41
CA PRO A 227 13.01 -11.37 0.58
C PRO A 227 12.61 -11.69 -0.87
N GLU A 228 13.57 -11.67 -1.77
CA GLU A 228 13.36 -12.17 -3.12
C GLU A 228 13.27 -13.70 -3.15
N LEU A 229 12.59 -14.20 -4.18
CA LEU A 229 12.38 -15.62 -4.40
C LEU A 229 13.67 -16.21 -4.99
N GLU A 230 14.44 -16.89 -4.15
CA GLU A 230 15.66 -17.59 -4.53
C GLU A 230 15.38 -19.09 -4.76
N GLY A 231 16.35 -19.82 -5.32
CA GLY A 231 16.24 -21.27 -5.52
C GLY A 231 15.88 -21.98 -4.20
N PRO A 232 14.86 -22.87 -4.19
CA PRO A 232 14.26 -23.57 -5.33
C PRO A 232 13.06 -22.87 -6.00
N TYR A 233 12.67 -21.65 -5.59
CA TYR A 233 11.44 -20.98 -6.04
C TYR A 233 11.62 -20.12 -7.30
N CYS A 234 12.45 -20.58 -8.25
CA CYS A 234 12.74 -19.83 -9.47
C CYS A 234 11.68 -20.01 -10.57
N SER A 235 10.91 -21.11 -10.55
CA SER A 235 9.83 -21.36 -11.50
C SER A 235 8.49 -20.89 -10.95
N GLU A 236 7.57 -20.47 -11.83
CA GLU A 236 6.22 -20.04 -11.44
C GLU A 236 5.46 -21.13 -10.66
N GLU A 237 5.60 -22.40 -11.06
CA GLU A 237 4.99 -23.54 -10.36
C GLU A 237 5.45 -23.65 -8.89
N GLU A 238 6.76 -23.50 -8.64
CA GLU A 238 7.32 -23.57 -7.30
C GLU A 238 6.96 -22.34 -6.47
N GLN A 239 6.81 -21.17 -7.12
CA GLN A 239 6.31 -19.95 -6.47
C GLN A 239 4.85 -20.09 -6.05
N HIS A 240 3.97 -20.52 -6.96
CA HIS A 240 2.56 -20.78 -6.65
C HIS A 240 2.41 -21.77 -5.50
N ARG A 241 3.18 -22.86 -5.53
CA ARG A 241 3.19 -23.86 -4.45
C ARG A 241 3.60 -23.25 -3.11
N LEU A 242 4.61 -22.38 -3.08
CA LEU A 242 5.01 -21.68 -1.87
C LEU A 242 3.90 -20.75 -1.36
N PHE A 243 3.25 -20.00 -2.25
CA PHE A 243 2.15 -19.11 -1.89
C PHE A 243 0.92 -19.88 -1.39
N ASP A 244 0.57 -21.01 -2.00
CA ASP A 244 -0.49 -21.90 -1.52
C ASP A 244 -0.25 -22.37 -0.09
N LEU A 245 1.01 -22.70 0.25
CA LEU A 245 1.39 -23.06 1.61
C LEU A 245 1.23 -21.88 2.58
N TYR A 246 1.55 -20.65 2.15
CA TYR A 246 1.29 -19.45 2.96
C TYR A 246 -0.20 -19.18 3.13
N HIS A 247 -1.02 -19.30 2.08
CA HIS A 247 -2.47 -19.19 2.16
C HIS A 247 -3.07 -20.23 3.11
N TYR A 248 -2.61 -21.48 3.02
CA TYR A 248 -3.01 -22.55 3.92
C TYR A 248 -2.70 -22.20 5.39
N LEU A 249 -1.48 -21.75 5.69
CA LEU A 249 -1.10 -21.36 7.05
C LEU A 249 -1.88 -20.15 7.56
N HIS A 250 -2.06 -19.14 6.71
CA HIS A 250 -2.80 -17.93 7.05
C HIS A 250 -4.27 -18.26 7.36
N SER A 251 -4.93 -19.08 6.55
CA SER A 251 -6.33 -19.51 6.78
C SER A 251 -6.49 -20.23 8.12
N ARG A 252 -5.49 -21.03 8.50
CA ARG A 252 -5.49 -21.79 9.75
C ARG A 252 -5.21 -20.95 10.98
N ILE A 253 -4.26 -20.02 10.90
CA ILE A 253 -3.87 -19.21 12.06
C ILE A 253 -4.92 -18.15 12.38
N HIS A 254 -5.63 -17.64 11.35
CA HIS A 254 -6.73 -16.68 11.49
C HIS A 254 -8.12 -17.32 11.61
N SER A 255 -8.21 -18.65 11.70
CA SER A 255 -9.50 -19.30 11.90
C SER A 255 -10.10 -18.94 13.26
N THR A 256 -11.28 -18.32 13.26
CA THR A 256 -12.02 -17.96 14.49
C THR A 256 -12.43 -19.19 15.31
N SER A 257 -12.60 -20.34 14.65
CA SER A 257 -12.92 -21.63 15.28
C SER A 257 -11.81 -22.16 16.19
N ARG A 258 -10.55 -21.83 15.89
CA ARG A 258 -9.37 -22.31 16.64
C ARG A 258 -8.27 -21.25 16.57
N PRO A 259 -8.25 -20.29 17.51
CA PRO A 259 -7.27 -19.21 17.51
C PRO A 259 -5.88 -19.76 17.87
N LEU A 260 -5.12 -20.13 16.85
CA LEU A 260 -3.73 -20.54 17.00
C LEU A 260 -2.84 -19.32 16.92
N ARG A 261 -1.80 -19.26 17.75
CA ARG A 261 -0.76 -18.22 17.68
C ARG A 261 0.52 -18.71 17.04
N LEU A 262 0.74 -20.03 17.03
CA LEU A 262 1.94 -20.65 16.49
C LEU A 262 1.54 -21.95 15.79
N ILE A 263 1.96 -22.10 14.54
CA ILE A 263 1.80 -23.32 13.74
C ILE A 263 3.17 -23.77 13.28
N TYR A 264 3.48 -25.03 13.49
CA TYR A 264 4.61 -25.72 12.88
C TYR A 264 4.02 -26.79 11.96
N HIS A 265 4.35 -26.75 10.68
CA HIS A 265 3.78 -27.60 9.66
C HIS A 265 4.90 -28.18 8.78
N VAL A 266 4.98 -29.50 8.70
CA VAL A 266 5.91 -30.19 7.81
C VAL A 266 5.14 -30.55 6.54
N ALA A 267 5.53 -29.93 5.43
CA ALA A 267 5.05 -30.23 4.09
C ALA A 267 6.01 -31.23 3.41
N GLU A 268 5.76 -31.56 2.15
CA GLU A 268 6.55 -32.54 1.40
C GLU A 268 8.00 -32.08 1.16
N LYS A 269 8.20 -30.82 0.74
CA LYS A 269 9.50 -30.26 0.37
C LYS A 269 10.03 -29.21 1.36
N GLU A 270 9.19 -28.75 2.29
CA GLU A 270 9.47 -27.65 3.23
C GLU A 270 8.97 -27.98 4.62
N THR A 271 9.63 -27.38 5.61
CA THR A 271 9.00 -27.16 6.92
C THR A 271 8.61 -25.70 7.00
N LEU A 272 7.37 -25.41 7.41
CA LEU A 272 6.87 -24.07 7.59
C LEU A 272 6.53 -23.78 9.05
N LEU A 273 6.66 -22.50 9.40
CA LEU A 273 6.26 -22.00 10.71
C LEU A 273 5.55 -20.65 10.55
N ALA A 274 4.34 -20.57 11.11
CA ALA A 274 3.57 -19.32 11.22
C ALA A 274 3.48 -18.89 12.69
N TRP A 275 3.75 -17.63 12.98
CA TRP A 275 3.73 -17.06 14.32
C TRP A 275 3.06 -15.69 14.32
N VAL A 276 1.93 -15.58 15.01
CA VAL A 276 1.18 -14.33 15.20
C VAL A 276 1.23 -13.93 16.67
N THR A 277 1.62 -12.69 16.92
CA THR A 277 1.67 -12.06 18.24
C THR A 277 0.94 -10.72 18.21
N SER A 278 0.90 -9.99 19.32
CA SER A 278 0.39 -8.61 19.32
C SER A 278 1.34 -7.62 18.63
N LYS A 279 2.59 -8.01 18.35
CA LYS A 279 3.62 -7.13 17.80
C LYS A 279 3.95 -7.40 16.34
N PHE A 280 3.73 -8.62 15.87
CA PHE A 280 4.04 -8.99 14.50
C PHE A 280 3.27 -10.24 14.09
N GLU A 281 3.21 -10.42 12.78
CA GLU A 281 2.75 -11.60 12.08
C GLU A 281 3.89 -12.09 11.16
N LEU A 282 4.28 -13.35 11.29
CA LEU A 282 5.44 -13.92 10.62
C LEU A 282 5.10 -15.30 10.03
N TYR A 283 5.45 -15.51 8.77
CA TYR A 283 5.43 -16.81 8.10
C TYR A 283 6.82 -17.12 7.59
N THR A 284 7.29 -18.35 7.81
CA THR A 284 8.65 -18.77 7.45
C THR A 284 8.62 -20.12 6.77
N CYS A 285 9.52 -20.29 5.82
CA CYS A 285 9.72 -21.48 5.04
C CYS A 285 11.17 -21.94 5.19
N PHE A 286 11.36 -23.22 5.53
CA PHE A 286 12.64 -23.84 5.83
C PHE A 286 12.92 -25.03 4.92
N SER A 287 14.17 -25.50 4.97
CA SER A 287 14.52 -26.84 4.50
C SER A 287 13.69 -27.91 5.24
N PRO A 288 13.38 -29.06 4.58
CA PRO A 288 12.39 -30.02 5.08
C PRO A 288 12.77 -30.69 6.40
N LEU A 289 14.05 -30.71 6.76
CA LEU A 289 14.58 -31.42 7.93
C LEU A 289 14.75 -30.52 9.17
N VAL A 290 14.34 -29.25 9.11
CA VAL A 290 14.45 -28.34 10.25
C VAL A 290 13.51 -28.78 11.36
N THR A 291 14.06 -29.03 12.55
CA THR A 291 13.25 -29.35 13.73
C THR A 291 12.55 -28.11 14.29
N LYS A 292 11.46 -28.30 15.05
CA LYS A 292 10.77 -27.20 15.74
C LYS A 292 11.72 -26.33 16.58
N ALA A 293 12.64 -26.93 17.32
CA ALA A 293 13.61 -26.19 18.12
C ALA A 293 14.59 -25.40 17.24
N GLY A 294 15.05 -26.00 16.14
CA GLY A 294 15.87 -25.33 15.13
C GLY A 294 15.16 -24.11 14.52
N ALA A 295 13.90 -24.27 14.11
CA ALA A 295 13.09 -23.20 13.54
C ALA A 295 12.97 -22.01 14.51
N ILE A 296 12.68 -22.24 15.79
CA ILE A 296 12.58 -21.16 16.80
C ILE A 296 13.91 -20.41 16.98
N ASN A 297 15.03 -21.12 16.94
CA ASN A 297 16.36 -20.49 16.99
C ASN A 297 16.62 -19.62 15.76
N VAL A 298 16.22 -20.08 14.57
CA VAL A 298 16.31 -19.30 13.32
C VAL A 298 15.43 -18.05 13.41
N LEU A 299 14.17 -18.19 13.84
CA LEU A 299 13.23 -17.09 14.01
C LEU A 299 13.80 -15.99 14.93
N THR A 300 14.45 -16.38 16.02
CA THR A 300 15.04 -15.42 16.95
C THR A 300 16.15 -14.61 16.29
N LYS A 301 16.96 -15.22 15.41
CA LYS A 301 17.99 -14.51 14.63
C LYS A 301 17.36 -13.61 13.56
N LEU A 302 16.35 -14.11 12.86
CA LEU A 302 15.60 -13.35 11.85
C LEU A 302 14.99 -12.08 12.47
N LEU A 303 14.29 -12.20 13.60
CA LEU A 303 13.67 -11.04 14.26
C LEU A 303 14.71 -10.00 14.72
N ARG A 304 15.91 -10.42 15.14
CA ARG A 304 17.00 -9.49 15.46
C ARG A 304 17.52 -8.77 14.22
N TRP A 305 17.66 -9.48 13.10
CA TRP A 305 18.06 -8.90 11.83
C TRP A 305 17.02 -7.89 11.32
N ILE A 306 15.73 -8.25 11.32
CA ILE A 306 14.64 -7.36 10.92
C ILE A 306 14.64 -6.09 11.77
N LYS A 307 14.81 -6.23 13.10
CA LYS A 307 14.88 -5.08 14.01
C LYS A 307 16.09 -4.18 13.73
N LYS A 308 17.23 -4.73 13.29
CA LYS A 308 18.41 -3.95 12.90
C LYS A 308 18.17 -3.20 11.58
N GLU A 309 17.44 -3.81 10.66
CA GLU A 309 17.18 -3.29 9.31
C GLU A 309 15.84 -2.54 9.20
N GLU A 310 15.18 -2.27 10.32
CA GLU A 310 13.80 -1.81 10.36
C GLU A 310 13.59 -0.47 9.64
N ASP A 311 14.52 0.47 9.84
CA ASP A 311 14.51 1.77 9.17
C ASP A 311 14.82 1.67 7.67
N ARG A 312 15.47 0.58 7.23
CA ARG A 312 15.68 0.29 5.81
C ARG A 312 14.43 -0.33 5.18
N LEU A 313 13.79 -1.26 5.88
CA LEU A 313 12.69 -2.09 5.34
C LEU A 313 11.31 -1.40 5.39
N PHE A 314 11.08 -0.50 6.34
CA PHE A 314 9.77 0.10 6.59
C PHE A 314 9.81 1.63 6.60
N ILE A 315 8.66 2.23 6.27
CA ILE A 315 8.38 3.65 6.44
C ILE A 315 7.91 3.86 7.88
N ARG A 316 8.85 4.26 8.74
CA ARG A 316 8.65 4.40 10.20
C ARG A 316 8.06 5.72 10.63
N TYR A 317 8.17 6.76 9.82
CA TYR A 317 7.63 8.08 10.11
C TYR A 317 7.11 8.68 8.79
N PRO A 318 5.86 8.40 8.41
CA PRO A 318 5.32 8.95 7.18
C PRO A 318 5.29 10.49 7.31
N PRO A 319 5.93 11.20 6.36
CA PRO A 319 5.94 12.66 6.37
C PRO A 319 4.51 13.21 6.22
N LYS A 320 4.23 14.30 6.92
CA LYS A 320 2.94 15.01 6.87
C LYS A 320 3.16 16.46 6.47
N TYR A 321 2.23 17.08 5.75
CA TYR A 321 2.24 18.53 5.53
C TYR A 321 0.90 19.14 5.93
N SER A 322 0.90 20.46 6.07
CA SER A 322 -0.31 21.24 6.25
C SER A 322 -0.30 22.33 5.20
N THR A 323 -1.36 22.41 4.40
CA THR A 323 -1.63 23.64 3.65
C THR A 323 -2.18 24.65 4.66
N THR A 324 -1.67 25.88 4.67
CA THR A 324 -2.34 26.95 5.43
C THR A 324 -3.73 27.15 4.82
N PRO A 325 -4.82 27.13 5.61
CA PRO A 325 -6.15 27.33 5.07
C PRO A 325 -6.19 28.67 4.35
N ASN A 326 -6.59 28.65 3.08
CA ASN A 326 -6.78 29.86 2.30
C ASN A 326 -7.94 30.65 2.95
N PRO A 327 -7.74 31.83 3.55
CA PRO A 327 -8.78 32.53 4.32
C PRO A 327 -9.92 33.10 3.45
N GLY A 328 -10.02 32.71 2.17
CA GLY A 328 -10.94 33.30 1.19
C GLY A 328 -12.17 32.46 0.80
N LYS A 329 -12.34 31.22 1.29
CA LYS A 329 -13.52 30.40 0.99
C LYS A 329 -14.03 29.64 2.21
N SER A 330 -14.40 30.37 3.25
CA SER A 330 -15.35 29.86 4.24
C SER A 330 -16.72 29.70 3.57
N ALA A 331 -17.14 28.44 3.44
CA ALA A 331 -18.48 28.08 3.04
C ALA A 331 -19.48 28.72 4.02
N LYS A 332 -20.28 29.68 3.53
CA LYS A 332 -21.53 30.06 4.17
C LYS A 332 -22.48 28.87 4.11
N GLY A 333 -22.45 28.05 5.15
CA GLY A 333 -23.46 27.03 5.45
C GLY A 333 -23.90 27.21 6.91
N GLY A 334 -24.62 28.31 7.18
CA GLY A 334 -25.25 28.51 8.48
C GLY A 334 -26.28 27.42 8.73
N ARG A 335 -26.11 26.67 9.82
CA ARG A 335 -27.20 25.95 10.47
C ARG A 335 -28.18 27.00 11.01
N PRO A 336 -29.50 26.89 10.79
CA PRO A 336 -30.45 27.50 11.70
C PRO A 336 -30.56 26.59 12.93
N ASP A 337 -30.28 27.20 14.09
CA ASP A 337 -30.51 26.66 15.41
C ASP A 337 -31.99 26.31 15.63
N GLY A 338 -32.20 25.36 16.55
CA GLY A 338 -33.50 24.81 16.91
C GLY A 338 -34.48 25.85 17.42
N ALA A 339 -35.71 25.75 16.92
CA ALA A 339 -36.87 26.35 17.55
C ALA A 339 -37.53 25.31 18.46
N GLU A 340 -37.79 25.77 19.68
CA GLU A 340 -38.46 25.11 20.79
C GLU A 340 -39.84 24.57 20.40
N ASN A 341 -40.14 23.32 20.73
CA ASN A 341 -41.50 22.82 20.82
C ASN A 341 -41.83 22.58 22.30
N GLY A 342 -42.33 23.63 22.95
CA GLY A 342 -43.08 23.50 24.20
C GLY A 342 -44.51 23.11 23.88
N PHE A 343 -44.86 21.83 24.08
CA PHE A 343 -46.25 21.40 24.14
C PHE A 343 -46.73 21.46 25.59
N PHE A 344 -47.67 22.37 25.83
CA PHE A 344 -48.48 22.47 27.04
C PHE A 344 -49.36 21.23 27.21
N ALA A 345 -49.42 20.74 28.44
CA ALA A 345 -50.50 19.89 28.92
C ALA A 345 -51.72 20.77 29.27
N GLY A 346 -52.94 20.30 28.97
CA GLY A 346 -54.15 20.75 29.65
C GLY A 346 -55.40 20.86 28.78
N LEU A 347 -56.32 19.92 29.03
CA LEU A 347 -57.74 19.83 28.67
C LEU A 347 -58.10 19.25 27.31
#